data_AF-G5SS86-F1
#
_entry.id   AF-G5SS86-F1
#
_cell.length_a   1.000
_cell.length_b   1.000
_cell.length_c   1.000
_cell.angle_alpha   90.00
_cell.angle_beta   90.00
_cell.angle_gamma   90.00
#
_symmetry.space_group_name_H-M   'P 1'
#
loop_
_entity.id
_entity.type
_entity.pdbx_description
1 polymer ?
#
loop_
_entity_poly.entity_id
_entity_poly.type
_entity_poly.pdbx_seq_one_letter_code
_entity_poly.pdbx_strand_id
1 'polypeptide(L)' 'KIEFDYEILNEKGELLSTANTILVFVDAKTFRPVRCPEKVLDLIRGAREGA' A
#
# COMPACT_ATOMS: atom_id res chain seq x y z
N LYS A 1 -7.72 6.07 -1.78
CA LYS A 1 -6.71 5.75 -0.76
C LYS A 1 -6.50 4.25 -0.74
N ILE A 2 -5.31 3.79 -0.36
CA ILE A 2 -4.96 2.38 -0.22
C ILE A 2 -4.28 2.25 1.14
N GLU A 3 -4.66 1.23 1.89
CA GLU A 3 -4.16 0.99 3.24
C GLU A 3 -3.30 -0.28 3.20
N PHE A 4 -2.10 -0.17 3.79
CA PHE A 4 -1.14 -1.25 3.87
C PHE A 4 -0.83 -1.52 5.34
N ASP A 5 -1.04 -2.76 5.75
CA ASP A 5 -0.62 -3.27 7.04
C ASP A 5 0.60 -4.16 6.84
N TYR A 6 1.60 -3.98 7.70
CA TYR A 6 2.88 -4.68 7.63
C TYR A 6 3.19 -5.35 8.95
N GLU A 7 3.76 -6.54 8.86
CA GLU A 7 4.40 -7.24 9.96
C GLU A 7 5.91 -7.25 9.71
N ILE A 8 6.66 -6.74 10.67
CA ILE A 8 8.12 -6.70 10.62
C ILE A 8 8.63 -7.85 11.47
N LEU A 9 9.19 -8.86 10.81
CA LEU A 9 9.73 -10.05 11.46
C LEU A 9 11.26 -9.97 11.56
N ASN A 10 11.85 -10.62 12.55
CA ASN A 10 13.29 -10.85 12.60
C ASN A 10 13.69 -12.06 11.73
N GLU A 11 14.99 -12.34 11.63
CA GLU A 11 15.53 -13.48 10.86
C GLU A 11 15.02 -14.86 11.33
N LYS A 12 14.52 -14.94 12.57
CA LYS A 12 13.95 -16.17 13.15
C LYS A 12 12.43 -16.27 12.89
N GLY A 13 11.83 -15.30 12.22
CA GLY A 13 10.39 -15.23 11.98
C GLY A 13 9.57 -14.72 13.17
N GLU A 14 10.21 -14.14 14.20
CA GLU A 14 9.50 -13.58 15.34
C GLU A 14 9.05 -12.14 15.02
N LEU A 15 7.82 -11.80 15.38
CA LEU A 15 7.25 -10.47 15.18
C LEU A 15 7.98 -9.45 16.06
N LEU A 16 8.62 -8.48 15.41
CA LEU A 16 9.25 -7.34 16.08
C LEU A 16 8.29 -6.16 16.22
N SER A 17 7.52 -5.87 15.17
CA SER A 17 6.61 -4.72 15.15
C SER A 17 5.58 -4.84 14.04
N THR A 18 4.48 -4.09 14.17
CA THR A 18 3.47 -3.90 13.13
C THR A 18 3.49 -2.46 12.66
N ALA A 19 3.24 -2.22 11.38
CA ALA A 19 3.14 -0.87 10.83
C ALA A 19 1.92 -0.73 9.93
N ASN A 20 1.40 0.50 9.84
CA ASN A 20 0.32 0.86 8.91
C ASN A 20 0.78 2.04 8.05
N THR A 21 0.41 2.03 6.77
CA THR A 21 0.63 3.17 5.87
C THR A 21 -0.60 3.41 5.00
N ILE A 22 -0.97 4.68 4.84
CA ILE A 22 -2.06 5.11 3.97
C ILE A 22 -1.47 5.82 2.75
N LEU A 23 -1.65 5.21 1.58
CA LEU A 23 -1.29 5.81 0.30
C LEU A 23 -2.48 6.59 -0.28
N VAL A 24 -2.27 7.88 -0.53
CA VAL A 24 -3.20 8.76 -1.22
C VAL A 24 -2.61 9.26 -2.54
N PHE A 25 -3.47 9.51 -3.51
CA PHE A 25 -3.07 10.04 -4.80
C PHE A 25 -3.49 11.49 -4.88
N VAL A 26 -2.56 12.35 -5.27
CA VAL A 26 -2.80 13.79 -5.42
C VAL A 26 -2.29 14.26 -6.78
N ASP A 27 -2.94 15.28 -7.32
CA ASP A 27 -2.43 15.98 -8.50
C ASP A 27 -1.17 16.76 -8.12
N ALA A 28 -0.07 16.57 -8.86
CA ALA A 28 1.23 17.14 -8.49
C ALA A 28 1.29 18.68 -8.58
N LYS A 29 0.41 19.31 -9.37
CA LYS A 29 0.40 20.77 -9.55
C LYS A 29 -0.48 21.47 -8.52
N THR A 30 -1.63 20.87 -8.21
CA THR A 30 -2.67 21.46 -7.36
C THR A 30 -2.73 20.86 -5.96
N PHE A 31 -2.03 19.75 -5.72
CA PHE A 31 -2.03 18.95 -4.49
C PHE A 31 -3.42 18.47 -4.05
N ARG A 32 -4.39 18.50 -4.96
CA ARG A 32 -5.76 18.04 -4.69
C ARG A 32 -5.83 16.52 -4.77
N PRO A 33 -6.64 15.86 -3.92
CA PRO A 33 -6.87 14.43 -4.03
C PRO A 33 -7.41 14.06 -5.41
N VAL A 34 -6.85 13.00 -6.00
CA VAL A 34 -7.29 12.43 -7.27
C VAL A 34 -7.55 10.94 -7.13
N ARG A 35 -8.24 10.36 -8.12
CA ARG A 35 -8.46 8.91 -8.20
C ARG A 35 -7.11 8.20 -8.35
N CYS A 36 -7.01 7.01 -7.77
CA CYS A 36 -5.88 6.11 -8.00
C CYS A 36 -5.73 5.83 -9.50
N PRO A 37 -4.51 5.94 -10.08
CA PRO A 37 -4.26 5.53 -11.46
C PRO A 37 -4.60 4.04 -11.68
N GLU A 38 -5.25 3.71 -12.80
CA GLU A 38 -5.73 2.35 -13.07
C GLU A 38 -4.60 1.32 -13.11
N LYS A 39 -3.46 1.65 -13.72
CA LYS A 39 -2.27 0.77 -13.73
C LYS A 39 -1.79 0.39 -12.33
N VAL A 40 -1.83 1.32 -11.38
CA VAL A 40 -1.42 1.05 -9.98
C VAL A 40 -2.45 0.18 -9.29
N LEU A 41 -3.73 0.43 -9.54
CA LEU A 41 -4.82 -0.38 -9.01
C LEU A 41 -4.75 -1.83 -9.51
N ASP A 42 -4.43 -2.05 -10.78
CA ASP A 42 -4.30 -3.38 -11.37
C ASP A 42 -3.12 -4.16 -10.79
N LEU A 43 -1.97 -3.52 -10.59
CA LEU A 43 -0.81 -4.13 -9.93
C LEU A 43 -1.14 -4.59 -8.51
N ILE A 44 -1.87 -3.77 -7.75
CA ILE A 44 -2.25 -4.09 -6.36
C ILE A 44 -3.32 -5.19 -6.32
N ARG A 45 -4.23 -5.24 -7.29
CA ARG A 45 -5.22 -6.32 -7.41
C ARG A 45 -4.55 -7.65 -7.78
N GLY A 46 -3.62 -7.65 -8.73
CA GLY A 46 -2.87 -8.85 -9.10
C GLY A 46 -2.06 -9.42 -7.94
N ALA A 47 -1.55 -8.58 -7.04
CA ALA A 47 -0.88 -9.04 -5.82
C ALA A 47 -1.80 -9.80 -4.84
N ARG A 48 -3.13 -9.63 -4.92
CA ARG A 48 -4.09 -10.37 -4.07
C ARG A 48 -4.53 -11.71 -4.66
N GLU A 49 -4.27 -12.00 -5.92
CA GLU A 49 -4.72 -13.24 -6.60
C GLU A 49 -3.82 -14.48 -6.36
N GLY A 50 -2.93 -14.42 -5.36
CA GLY A 50 -2.05 -15.54 -4.98
C GLY A 50 -1.93 -15.78 -3.48
N ALA A 51 -2.87 -15.25 -2.69
CA ALA A 51 -2.97 -15.46 -1.25
C ALA A 51 -4.09 -16.45 -0.91
#